data_AF-A0A365L275-F1
#
_entry.id   AF-A0A365L275-F1
#
_cell.length_a   1.000
_cell.length_b   1.000
_cell.length_c   1.000
_cell.angle_alpha   90.00
_cell.angle_beta   90.00
_cell.angle_gamma   90.00
#
_symmetry.space_group_name_H-M   'P 1'
#
loop_
_entity.id
_entity.type
_entity.pdbx_description
1 polymer ?
#
loop_
_entity_poly.entity_id
_entity_poly.type
_entity_poly.pdbx_seq_one_letter_code
_entity_poly.pdbx_strand_id
1 'polypeptide(L)'
;MNGNLQFYSRLTDWTGWDEAAVLKMQHEKRAELAKSITCAGLLVDLSMDQHAEVRESVARNSFTPLTTLNRLAEEDLCINIQNTAKETLEAIYNQPITKNFQ
;
A
#
# COMPACT_ATOMS: atom_id res chain seq x y z
N MET A 1 15.22 1.50 -17.79
CA MET A 1 15.63 0.66 -16.64
C MET A 1 14.52 -0.35 -16.39
N ASN A 2 14.76 -1.63 -16.71
CA ASN A 2 13.83 -2.69 -16.30
C ASN A 2 14.05 -2.94 -14.81
N GLY A 3 13.44 -2.09 -13.99
CA GLY A 3 13.43 -2.24 -12.54
C GLY A 3 12.89 -3.62 -12.20
N ASN A 4 13.75 -4.47 -11.63
CA ASN A 4 13.35 -5.78 -11.16
C ASN A 4 12.44 -5.57 -9.94
N LEU A 5 11.17 -5.94 -10.03
CA LEU A 5 10.22 -5.83 -8.92
C LEU A 5 10.72 -6.54 -7.65
N GLN A 6 11.49 -7.62 -7.82
CA GLN A 6 12.12 -8.34 -6.71
C GLN A 6 13.21 -7.55 -5.99
N PHE A 7 13.80 -6.55 -6.65
CA PHE A 7 14.75 -5.64 -6.00
C PHE A 7 13.99 -4.70 -5.05
N TYR A 8 12.99 -4.00 -5.58
CA TYR A 8 12.23 -3.00 -4.82
C TYR A 8 11.40 -3.62 -3.68
N SER A 9 10.87 -4.82 -3.85
CA SER A 9 10.09 -5.48 -2.78
C SER A 9 10.91 -5.84 -1.54
N ARG A 10 12.25 -5.90 -1.66
CA ARG A 10 13.16 -6.25 -0.57
C ARG A 10 13.84 -5.03 0.06
N LEU A 11 13.59 -3.83 -0.44
CA LEU A 11 14.15 -2.61 0.11
C LEU A 11 13.47 -2.26 1.43
N THR A 12 14.27 -2.20 2.49
CA THR A 12 13.85 -1.69 3.81
C THR A 12 14.10 -0.19 3.93
N ASP A 13 15.17 0.31 3.29
CA ASP A 13 15.53 1.72 3.26
C ASP A 13 15.28 2.28 1.86
N TRP A 14 14.29 3.17 1.75
CA TRP A 14 13.89 3.78 0.48
C TRP A 14 14.54 5.15 0.34
N THR A 15 15.21 5.37 -0.79
CA THR A 15 15.64 6.71 -1.17
C THR A 15 14.56 7.37 -2.02
N GLY A 16 14.56 8.71 -2.08
CA GLY A 16 13.66 9.43 -2.99
C GLY A 16 13.88 9.06 -4.48
N TRP A 17 15.07 8.55 -4.83
CA TRP A 17 15.32 8.01 -6.17
C TRP A 17 14.61 6.69 -6.42
N ASP A 18 14.55 5.80 -5.42
CA ASP A 18 13.83 4.51 -5.51
C ASP A 18 12.32 4.75 -5.62
N GLU A 19 11.78 5.65 -4.81
CA GLU A 19 10.37 6.07 -4.87
C GLU A 19 10.04 6.65 -6.26
N ALA A 20 10.85 7.59 -6.75
CA ALA A 20 10.66 8.17 -8.08
C ALA A 20 10.80 7.14 -9.21
N ALA A 21 11.66 6.13 -9.05
CA ALA A 21 11.78 5.05 -10.01
C ALA A 21 10.53 4.18 -10.06
N VAL A 22 9.95 3.85 -8.90
CA VAL A 22 8.67 3.11 -8.81
C VAL A 22 7.55 3.91 -9.43
N LEU A 23 7.40 5.20 -9.09
CA LEU A 23 6.33 6.06 -9.61
C LEU A 23 6.37 6.22 -11.14
N LYS A 24 7.52 5.97 -11.79
CA LYS A 24 7.68 5.97 -13.25
C LYS A 24 7.42 4.61 -13.91
N MET A 25 7.15 3.55 -13.15
CA MET A 25 6.83 2.23 -13.70
C MET A 25 5.41 2.17 -14.24
N GLN A 26 5.16 1.17 -15.09
CA GLN A 26 3.80 0.81 -15.51
C GLN A 26 2.93 0.50 -14.29
N HIS A 27 1.65 0.84 -14.38
CA HIS A 27 0.74 0.77 -13.24
C HIS A 27 0.60 -0.66 -12.69
N GLU A 28 0.67 -1.68 -13.55
CA GLU A 28 0.58 -3.09 -13.15
C GLU A 28 1.77 -3.47 -12.24
N LYS A 29 2.96 -2.94 -12.53
CA LYS A 29 4.15 -3.16 -11.70
C LYS A 29 4.01 -2.46 -10.35
N ARG A 30 3.46 -1.24 -10.33
CA ARG A 30 3.20 -0.50 -9.09
C ARG A 30 2.16 -1.22 -8.24
N ALA A 31 1.10 -1.75 -8.85
CA ALA A 31 0.08 -2.55 -8.18
C ALA A 31 0.66 -3.84 -7.61
N GLU A 32 1.45 -4.58 -8.39
CA GLU A 32 2.14 -5.79 -7.92
C GLU A 32 3.04 -5.50 -6.72
N LEU A 33 3.82 -4.43 -6.79
CA LEU A 33 4.71 -4.02 -5.72
C LEU A 33 3.93 -3.60 -4.46
N ALA A 34 2.88 -2.79 -4.62
CA ALA A 34 2.04 -2.28 -3.53
C ALA A 34 1.43 -3.38 -2.66
N LYS A 35 1.24 -4.59 -3.19
CA LYS A 35 0.69 -5.73 -2.42
C LYS A 35 1.60 -6.21 -1.30
N SER A 36 2.91 -5.97 -1.37
CA SER A 36 3.89 -6.64 -0.50
C SER A 36 4.97 -5.76 0.10
N ILE A 37 5.11 -4.50 -0.34
CA ILE A 37 6.06 -3.57 0.27
C ILE A 37 5.64 -3.16 1.69
N THR A 38 6.63 -2.80 2.50
CA THR A 38 6.44 -2.30 3.86
C THR A 38 6.76 -0.81 3.99
N CYS A 39 7.15 -0.15 2.89
CA CYS A 39 7.49 1.27 2.88
C CYS A 39 6.22 2.12 3.02
N ALA A 40 5.99 2.63 4.23
CA ALA A 40 4.84 3.45 4.55
C ALA A 40 4.72 4.70 3.65
N GLY A 41 5.83 5.42 3.41
CA GLY A 41 5.83 6.63 2.57
C GLY A 41 5.37 6.33 1.15
N LEU A 42 5.93 5.30 0.52
CA LEU A 42 5.53 4.91 -0.82
C LEU A 42 4.09 4.37 -0.87
N LEU A 43 3.61 3.66 0.16
CA LEU A 43 2.20 3.25 0.25
C LEU A 43 1.26 4.46 0.33
N VAL A 44 1.65 5.54 1.02
CA VAL A 44 0.91 6.81 1.02
C VAL A 44 0.86 7.40 -0.39
N ASP A 45 1.98 7.46 -1.11
CA ASP A 45 2.01 8.00 -2.46
C ASP A 45 1.18 7.15 -3.45
N LEU A 46 1.32 5.83 -3.39
CA LEU A 46 0.56 4.89 -4.23
C LEU A 46 -0.94 4.85 -3.86
N SER A 47 -1.32 5.25 -2.64
CA SER A 47 -2.74 5.40 -2.28
C SER A 47 -3.44 6.54 -3.03
N MET A 48 -2.68 7.41 -3.70
CA MET A 48 -3.16 8.51 -4.52
C MET A 48 -3.02 8.22 -6.02
N ASP A 49 -2.73 6.97 -6.40
CA ASP A 49 -2.56 6.60 -7.80
C ASP A 49 -3.81 6.88 -8.63
N GLN A 50 -3.64 7.33 -9.87
CA GLN A 50 -4.75 7.47 -10.80
C GLN A 50 -5.39 6.11 -11.15
N HIS A 51 -4.64 5.01 -11.10
CA HIS A 51 -5.13 3.67 -11.44
C HIS A 51 -5.73 2.99 -10.20
N ALA A 52 -6.99 2.59 -10.30
CA ALA A 52 -7.73 1.94 -9.22
C ALA A 52 -7.06 0.64 -8.75
N GLU A 53 -6.47 -0.16 -9.64
CA GLU A 53 -5.77 -1.41 -9.29
C GLU A 53 -4.57 -1.21 -8.36
N VAL A 54 -3.89 -0.06 -8.45
CA VAL A 54 -2.77 0.28 -7.56
C VAL A 54 -3.33 0.64 -6.20
N ARG A 55 -4.35 1.51 -6.14
CA ARG A 55 -4.99 1.91 -4.87
C ARG A 55 -5.65 0.73 -4.16
N GLU A 56 -6.26 -0.20 -4.91
CA GLU A 56 -6.79 -1.45 -4.35
C GLU A 56 -5.67 -2.31 -3.75
N SER A 57 -4.53 -2.41 -4.44
CA SER A 57 -3.37 -3.16 -3.92
C SER A 57 -2.82 -2.53 -2.63
N VAL A 58 -2.82 -1.20 -2.52
CA VAL A 58 -2.50 -0.48 -1.28
C VAL A 58 -3.54 -0.75 -0.19
N ALA A 59 -4.83 -0.71 -0.53
CA ALA A 59 -5.91 -0.97 0.42
C ALA A 59 -5.85 -2.39 1.01
N ARG A 60 -5.41 -3.39 0.23
CA ARG A 60 -5.21 -4.79 0.69
C ARG A 60 -3.96 -5.00 1.53
N ASN A 61 -3.02 -4.05 1.53
CA ASN A 61 -1.75 -4.21 2.21
C ASN A 61 -1.88 -3.79 3.69
N SER A 62 -1.64 -4.74 4.61
CA SER A 62 -1.72 -4.50 6.06
C SER A 62 -0.60 -3.63 6.62
N PHE A 63 0.47 -3.37 5.85
CA PHE A 63 1.52 -2.39 6.20
C PHE A 63 1.14 -0.96 5.81
N THR A 64 0.04 -0.77 5.07
CA THR A 64 -0.46 0.57 4.75
C THR A 64 -0.82 1.29 6.05
N PRO A 65 -0.35 2.53 6.28
CA PRO A 65 -0.65 3.27 7.49
C PRO A 65 -2.15 3.37 7.75
N LEU A 66 -2.57 3.22 9.01
CA LEU A 66 -3.99 3.25 9.40
C LEU A 66 -4.71 4.52 8.92
N THR A 67 -4.04 5.67 8.96
CA THR A 67 -4.58 6.94 8.45
C THR A 67 -4.86 6.89 6.95
N THR A 68 -4.02 6.20 6.19
CA THR A 68 -4.18 6.02 4.75
C THR A 68 -5.29 5.02 4.44
N LEU A 69 -5.37 3.92 5.19
CA LEU A 69 -6.47 2.96 5.07
C LEU A 69 -7.83 3.61 5.40
N ASN A 70 -7.91 4.40 6.47
CA ASN A 70 -9.14 5.13 6.83
C ASN A 70 -9.55 6.10 5.69
N ARG A 71 -8.61 6.87 5.15
CA ARG A 71 -8.87 7.76 4.00
C ARG A 71 -9.38 6.98 2.80
N LEU A 72 -8.77 5.85 2.44
CA LEU A 72 -9.24 5.00 1.34
C LEU A 72 -10.65 4.43 1.62
N ALA A 73 -10.94 4.08 2.86
CA ALA A 73 -12.24 3.54 3.29
C ALA A 73 -13.39 4.56 3.21
N GLU A 74 -13.10 5.84 3.40
CA GLU A 74 -14.10 6.92 3.50
C GLU A 74 -14.19 7.77 2.23
N GLU A 75 -13.07 8.01 1.56
CA GLU A 75 -12.94 9.05 0.53
C GLU A 75 -12.63 8.52 -0.88
N ASP A 76 -12.21 7.25 -1.07
CA ASP A 76 -11.93 6.74 -2.42
C ASP A 76 -13.19 6.71 -3.27
N LEU A 77 -13.09 7.09 -4.55
CA LEU A 77 -14.25 7.10 -5.45
C LEU A 77 -14.75 5.68 -5.82
N CYS A 78 -13.90 4.66 -5.67
CA CYS A 78 -14.26 3.29 -5.97
C CYS A 78 -14.76 2.55 -4.72
N ILE A 79 -16.02 2.11 -4.76
CA ILE A 79 -16.64 1.37 -3.65
C ILE A 79 -15.89 0.08 -3.30
N ASN A 80 -15.29 -0.60 -4.28
CA ASN A 80 -14.51 -1.81 -4.03
C ASN A 80 -13.27 -1.51 -3.19
N ILE A 81 -12.60 -0.38 -3.45
CA ILE A 81 -11.41 0.05 -2.70
C ILE A 81 -11.81 0.45 -1.28
N GLN A 82 -12.93 1.17 -1.14
CA GLN A 82 -13.47 1.51 0.19
C GLN A 82 -13.73 0.26 1.03
N ASN A 83 -14.43 -0.73 0.46
CA ASN A 83 -14.74 -1.98 1.17
C ASN A 83 -13.47 -2.77 1.50
N THR A 84 -12.53 -2.85 0.56
CA THR A 84 -11.24 -3.51 0.76
C THR A 84 -10.42 -2.88 1.90
N ALA A 85 -10.41 -1.55 1.97
CA ALA A 85 -9.75 -0.83 3.06
C ALA A 85 -10.43 -1.09 4.42
N LYS A 86 -11.77 -1.14 4.47
CA LYS A 86 -12.54 -1.50 5.67
C LYS A 86 -12.23 -2.91 6.13
N GLU A 87 -12.24 -3.89 5.23
CA GLU A 87 -11.89 -5.28 5.51
C GLU A 87 -10.46 -5.39 6.06
N THR A 88 -9.51 -4.65 5.49
CA THR A 88 -8.12 -4.66 5.95
C THR A 88 -7.99 -4.02 7.33
N LEU A 89 -8.68 -2.90 7.60
CA LEU A 89 -8.75 -2.29 8.93
C LEU A 89 -9.34 -3.26 9.96
N GLU A 90 -10.48 -3.87 9.65
CA GLU A 90 -11.12 -4.88 10.49
C GLU A 90 -10.18 -6.05 10.76
N ALA A 91 -9.47 -6.54 9.73
CA ALA A 91 -8.49 -7.61 9.90
C ALA A 91 -7.34 -7.20 10.82
N ILE A 92 -6.87 -5.94 10.77
CA ILE A 92 -5.84 -5.43 11.68
C ILE A 92 -6.38 -5.35 13.12
N TYR A 93 -7.59 -4.84 13.34
CA TYR A 93 -8.18 -4.73 14.67
C TYR A 93 -8.60 -6.07 15.29
N ASN A 94 -9.01 -7.02 14.45
CA ASN A 94 -9.41 -8.36 14.86
C ASN A 94 -8.23 -9.35 14.97
N GLN A 95 -7.00 -8.90 14.72
CA GLN A 95 -5.83 -9.74 15.04
C GLN A 95 -5.83 -10.03 16.54
N PRO A 96 -5.63 -11.30 16.95
CA PRO A 96 -5.50 -11.64 18.35
C PRO A 96 -4.38 -10.78 18.92
N ILE A 97 -4.75 -9.89 19.83
CA ILE A 97 -3.87 -8.92 20.46
C ILE A 97 -2.59 -9.68 20.83
N THR A 98 -1.46 -9.37 20.19
CA THR A 98 -0.22 -9.46 20.95
C THR A 98 -0.39 -8.38 22.01
N LYS A 99 -0.99 -8.76 23.14
CA LYS A 99 -0.91 -8.01 24.38
C LYS A 99 0.55 -8.08 24.79
N ASN A 100 1.41 -7.41 24.04
CA ASN A 100 2.72 -7.04 24.51
C ASN A 100 2.45 -5.82 25.39
N PHE A 101 2.03 -6.15 26.62
CA PHE A 101 2.42 -5.38 27.79
C PHE A 101 3.91 -5.11 27.65
N GLN A 102 4.31 -3.87 27.36
CA GLN A 102 4.98 -2.96 28.29
C GLN A 102 5.33 -1.64 27.60
#